data_AF-A0A9Q3GXB4-F1
#
_entry.id   AF-A0A9Q3GXB4-F1
#
_cell.length_a   1.000
_cell.length_b   1.000
_cell.length_c   1.000
_cell.angle_alpha   90.00
_cell.angle_beta   90.00
_cell.angle_gamma   90.00
#
_symmetry.space_group_name_H-M   'P 1'
#
loop_
_entity.id
_entity.type
_entity.pdbx_description
1 polymer ?
#
loop_
_entity_poly.entity_id
_entity_poly.type
_entity_poly.pdbx_seq_one_letter_code
_entity_poly.pdbx_strand_id
1 'polypeptide(L)'
;MMDTIFQEEILEGWMVGYIDGIIIYSETWEDHVQYIDRLLSKCTPINLKISLEKCNFGQQELLALGHEVSGLSLAIDQNKVAAVLKKPVPRNIKEMQYFLGFSIYYSSHIKYFAHITRSLYKVFSKDVVFEINKERRDAYERIKYELTNEPVLILPDFELPVKLYIDAACS
;
A
#
# COMPACT_ATOMS: atom_id res chain seq x y z
N MET A 1 -5.01 -11.83 -3.14
CA MET A 1 -5.77 -12.31 -4.33
C MET A 1 -4.85 -12.33 -5.55
N MET A 2 -4.20 -11.21 -5.91
CA MET A 2 -3.11 -11.22 -6.91
C MET A 2 -1.91 -12.06 -6.44
N ASP A 3 -1.51 -11.95 -5.17
CA ASP A 3 -0.37 -12.70 -4.64
C ASP A 3 -0.51 -14.22 -4.71
N THR A 4 -1.75 -14.73 -4.79
CA THR A 4 -2.04 -16.17 -4.91
C THR A 4 -1.98 -16.62 -6.36
N ILE A 5 -2.45 -15.79 -7.30
CA ILE A 5 -2.43 -16.09 -8.73
C ILE A 5 -1.00 -16.03 -9.25
N PHE A 6 -0.22 -15.07 -8.75
CA PHE A 6 1.10 -14.72 -9.24
C PHE A 6 2.23 -15.05 -8.28
N GLN A 7 1.99 -16.02 -7.39
CA GLN A 7 2.93 -16.36 -6.31
C GLN A 7 4.32 -16.74 -6.85
N GLU A 8 4.35 -17.51 -7.94
CA GLU A 8 5.59 -17.97 -8.56
C GLU A 8 6.43 -16.80 -9.09
N GLU A 9 5.82 -15.88 -9.82
CA GLU A 9 6.48 -14.71 -10.39
C GLU A 9 6.95 -13.72 -9.31
N ILE A 10 6.21 -13.62 -8.21
CA ILE A 10 6.61 -12.84 -7.03
C ILE A 10 7.81 -13.49 -6.32
N LEU A 11 7.82 -14.82 -6.19
CA LEU A 11 8.92 -15.56 -5.56
C LEU A 11 10.19 -15.56 -6.40
N GLU A 12 10.04 -15.56 -7.73
CA GLU A 12 11.16 -15.39 -8.66
C GLU A 12 11.72 -13.95 -8.64
N GLY A 13 11.03 -13.03 -7.98
CA GLY A 13 11.56 -11.70 -7.70
C GLY A 13 11.72 -10.84 -8.94
N TRP A 14 10.83 -10.96 -9.94
CA TRP A 14 10.73 -10.02 -11.07
C TRP A 14 9.36 -9.33 -11.15
N MET A 15 8.44 -9.69 -10.25
CA MET A 15 7.11 -9.12 -10.18
C MET A 15 6.68 -8.79 -8.76
N VAL A 16 5.84 -7.76 -8.61
CA VAL A 16 5.11 -7.53 -7.37
C VAL A 16 3.65 -7.16 -7.68
N GLY A 17 2.74 -7.72 -6.90
CA GLY A 17 1.37 -7.21 -6.82
C GLY A 17 1.36 -5.96 -5.95
N TYR A 18 0.85 -4.85 -6.47
CA TYR A 18 0.67 -3.63 -5.68
C TYR A 18 -0.72 -3.06 -5.86
N ILE A 19 -1.50 -3.12 -4.79
CA ILE A 19 -2.89 -2.63 -4.76
C ILE A 19 -3.76 -3.29 -5.83
N ASP A 20 -4.01 -2.54 -6.91
CA ASP A 20 -4.88 -2.87 -8.03
C ASP A 20 -4.05 -3.10 -9.31
N GLY A 21 -2.72 -3.08 -9.21
CA GLY A 21 -1.78 -3.15 -10.32
C GLY A 21 -0.71 -4.21 -10.13
N ILE A 22 -0.06 -4.54 -11.24
CA ILE A 22 1.09 -5.45 -11.30
C ILE A 22 2.27 -4.62 -11.76
N ILE A 23 3.42 -4.84 -11.14
CA ILE A 23 4.65 -4.15 -11.47
C ILE A 23 5.68 -5.21 -11.82
N ILE A 24 6.23 -5.08 -13.01
CA ILE A 24 7.25 -5.97 -13.58
C ILE A 24 8.56 -5.20 -13.64
N TYR A 25 9.64 -5.84 -13.25
CA TYR A 25 10.99 -5.30 -13.28
C TYR A 25 11.94 -6.29 -13.94
N SER A 26 12.94 -5.77 -14.64
CA SER A 26 13.94 -6.55 -15.35
C SER A 26 15.20 -5.69 -15.55
N GLU A 27 16.35 -6.34 -15.68
CA GLU A 27 17.62 -5.64 -15.96
C GLU A 27 17.78 -5.32 -17.45
N THR A 28 17.25 -6.19 -18.31
CA THR A 28 17.30 -6.05 -19.76
C THR A 28 15.91 -5.88 -20.35
N TRP A 29 15.86 -5.33 -21.57
CA TRP A 29 14.62 -5.21 -22.32
C TRP A 29 14.11 -6.57 -22.78
N GLU A 30 15.03 -7.47 -23.13
CA GLU A 30 14.75 -8.83 -23.58
C GLU A 30 14.03 -9.63 -22.49
N ASP A 31 14.52 -9.56 -21.25
CA ASP A 31 13.87 -10.17 -20.09
C ASP A 31 12.50 -9.52 -19.83
N HIS A 32 12.40 -8.19 -19.97
CA HIS A 32 11.15 -7.47 -19.76
C HIS A 32 10.03 -7.99 -20.67
N VAL A 33 10.33 -8.19 -21.94
CA VAL A 33 9.38 -8.69 -22.93
C VAL A 33 8.95 -10.13 -22.60
N GLN A 34 9.89 -10.98 -22.16
CA GLN A 34 9.57 -12.34 -21.74
C GLN A 34 8.66 -12.37 -20.50
N TYR A 35 8.92 -11.51 -19.52
CA TYR A 35 8.11 -11.40 -18.31
C TYR A 35 6.68 -10.92 -18.61
N ILE A 36 6.53 -9.94 -19.50
CA ILE A 36 5.21 -9.49 -19.97
C ILE A 36 4.47 -10.64 -20.67
N ASP A 37 5.13 -11.38 -21.56
CA ASP A 37 4.52 -12.50 -22.27
C ASP A 37 4.04 -13.61 -21.31
N ARG A 38 4.86 -13.94 -20.31
CA ARG A 38 4.50 -14.89 -19.25
C ARG A 38 3.31 -14.40 -18.42
N LEU A 39 3.30 -13.13 -18.03
CA LEU A 39 2.17 -12.52 -17.33
C LEU A 39 0.87 -12.63 -18.15
N LEU A 40 0.89 -12.22 -19.42
CA LEU A 40 -0.28 -12.23 -20.30
C LEU A 40 -0.79 -13.65 -20.57
N SER A 41 0.13 -14.59 -20.77
CA SER A 41 -0.18 -16.01 -20.94
C SER A 41 -0.91 -16.59 -19.73
N LYS A 42 -0.56 -16.16 -18.52
CA LYS A 42 -1.21 -16.58 -17.27
C LYS A 42 -2.54 -15.87 -17.02
N CYS A 43 -2.70 -14.62 -17.46
CA CYS A 43 -3.95 -13.86 -17.33
C CYS A 43 -5.08 -14.40 -18.23
N THR A 44 -4.72 -14.88 -19.43
CA THR A 44 -5.67 -15.37 -20.44
C THR A 44 -6.61 -16.48 -19.94
N PRO A 45 -6.13 -17.60 -19.37
CA PRO A 45 -7.00 -18.70 -18.94
C PRO A 45 -7.90 -18.36 -17.75
N ILE A 46 -7.51 -17.39 -16.92
CA ILE A 46 -8.30 -16.93 -15.76
C ILE A 46 -9.23 -15.76 -16.10
N ASN A 47 -9.31 -15.37 -17.39
CA ASN A 47 -10.11 -14.25 -17.88
C ASN A 47 -9.83 -12.93 -17.13
N LEU A 48 -8.58 -12.73 -16.72
CA LEU A 48 -8.14 -11.49 -16.08
C LEU A 48 -7.89 -10.43 -17.17
N LYS A 49 -8.62 -9.32 -17.08
CA LYS A 49 -8.57 -8.25 -18.09
C LYS A 49 -7.61 -7.14 -17.68
N ILE A 50 -6.69 -6.82 -18.56
CA ILE A 50 -5.73 -5.73 -18.39
C ILE A 50 -6.19 -4.53 -19.23
N SER A 51 -6.23 -3.35 -18.61
CA SER A 51 -6.59 -2.09 -19.29
C SER A 51 -5.34 -1.46 -19.87
N LEU A 52 -5.10 -1.65 -21.18
CA LEU A 52 -3.92 -1.12 -21.88
C LEU A 52 -3.76 0.40 -21.73
N GLU A 53 -4.86 1.15 -21.69
CA GLU A 53 -4.86 2.61 -21.48
C GLU A 53 -4.27 3.06 -20.13
N LYS A 54 -4.20 2.13 -19.16
CA LYS A 54 -3.64 2.37 -17.82
C LYS A 54 -2.28 1.70 -17.61
N CYS A 55 -1.77 1.02 -18.63
CA CYS A 55 -0.48 0.34 -18.56
C CYS A 55 0.64 1.25 -19.07
N ASN A 56 1.73 1.31 -18.30
CA ASN A 56 2.95 1.99 -18.70
C ASN A 56 4.03 0.91 -18.93
N PHE A 57 4.67 0.93 -20.10
CA PHE A 57 5.67 -0.08 -20.49
C PHE A 57 7.05 0.55 -20.74
N GLY A 58 8.10 -0.23 -20.49
CA GLY A 58 9.48 0.11 -20.87
C GLY A 58 10.00 1.43 -20.30
N GLN A 59 9.51 1.80 -19.11
CA GLN A 59 10.00 2.99 -18.43
C GLN A 59 11.30 2.64 -17.69
N GLN A 60 12.35 3.45 -17.86
CA GLN A 60 13.58 3.34 -17.07
C GLN A 60 13.34 3.68 -15.60
N GLU A 61 12.35 4.54 -15.35
CA GLU A 61 11.91 4.96 -14.02
C GLU A 61 10.39 4.83 -13.97
N LEU A 62 9.88 4.11 -12.97
CA LEU A 62 8.44 3.92 -12.86
C LEU A 62 7.85 5.18 -12.19
N LEU A 63 7.05 5.95 -12.92
CA LEU A 63 6.14 6.92 -12.30
C LEU A 63 5.02 6.15 -11.59
N ALA A 64 5.32 5.59 -10.43
CA ALA A 64 4.32 5.04 -9.55
C ALA A 64 3.59 6.20 -8.90
N LEU A 65 2.38 6.48 -9.40
CA LEU A 65 1.34 7.19 -8.67
C LEU A 65 1.70 8.63 -8.25
N GLY A 66 2.37 9.35 -9.16
CA GLY A 66 2.59 10.80 -9.07
C GLY A 66 4.00 11.25 -8.68
N HIS A 67 4.94 10.33 -8.43
CA HIS A 67 6.34 10.64 -8.12
C HIS A 67 7.31 9.79 -8.93
N GLU A 68 8.50 10.36 -9.19
CA GLU A 68 9.63 9.72 -9.85
C GLU A 68 10.24 8.69 -8.90
N VAL A 69 10.13 7.41 -9.25
CA VAL A 69 10.79 6.31 -8.53
C VAL A 69 12.06 5.96 -9.28
N SER A 70 13.22 6.28 -8.69
CA SER A 70 14.51 5.72 -9.10
C SER A 70 14.78 4.44 -8.30
N GLY A 71 14.83 3.28 -8.95
CA GLY A 71 15.16 1.99 -8.33
C GLY A 71 13.98 1.22 -7.70
N LEU A 72 14.27 0.19 -6.89
CA LEU A 72 13.35 -0.80 -6.28
C LEU A 72 12.36 -0.24 -5.22
N SER A 73 12.04 1.06 -5.26
CA SER A 73 11.30 1.74 -4.19
C SER A 73 9.90 2.22 -4.61
N LEU A 74 8.85 1.45 -4.35
CA LEU A 74 7.50 1.88 -4.70
C LEU A 74 7.00 3.00 -3.79
N ALA A 75 6.71 4.18 -4.34
CA ALA A 75 6.00 5.23 -3.63
C ALA A 75 4.49 4.96 -3.61
N ILE A 76 3.83 5.18 -2.47
CA ILE A 76 2.36 5.16 -2.36
C ILE A 76 1.76 6.22 -3.31
N ASP A 77 0.53 5.99 -3.77
CA ASP A 77 -0.29 6.97 -4.48
C ASP A 77 -0.47 8.26 -3.70
N GLN A 78 0.41 9.22 -3.99
CA GLN A 78 0.41 10.50 -3.33
C GLN A 78 -0.84 11.30 -3.66
N ASN A 79 -1.56 11.01 -4.75
CA ASN A 79 -2.83 11.66 -5.05
C ASN A 79 -3.95 11.15 -4.11
N LYS A 80 -3.99 9.83 -3.84
CA LYS A 80 -4.93 9.27 -2.85
C LYS A 80 -4.58 9.70 -1.43
N VAL A 81 -3.30 9.76 -1.08
CA VAL A 81 -2.84 10.30 0.21
C VAL A 81 -3.18 11.79 0.32
N ALA A 82 -2.90 12.61 -0.70
CA ALA A 82 -3.22 14.03 -0.71
C ALA A 82 -4.72 14.32 -0.57
N ALA A 83 -5.58 13.46 -1.14
CA ALA A 83 -7.02 13.56 -0.95
C ALA A 83 -7.43 13.35 0.52
N VAL A 84 -6.76 12.44 1.24
CA VAL A 84 -6.99 12.22 2.68
C VAL A 84 -6.34 13.31 3.53
N LEU A 85 -5.21 13.88 3.11
CA LEU A 85 -4.56 14.98 3.82
C LEU A 85 -5.39 16.24 3.88
N LYS A 86 -6.14 16.52 2.81
CA LYS A 86 -7.04 17.68 2.70
C LYS A 86 -8.33 17.48 3.49
N LYS A 87 -8.64 16.26 3.95
CA LYS A 87 -9.84 16.04 4.75
C LYS A 87 -9.67 16.65 6.14
N PRO A 88 -10.70 17.35 6.64
CA PRO A 88 -10.73 17.79 8.03
C PRO A 88 -10.84 16.58 8.96
N VAL A 89 -10.52 16.80 10.23
CA VAL A 89 -10.70 15.79 11.29
C VAL A 89 -12.16 15.30 11.29
N PRO A 90 -12.40 13.97 11.35
CA PRO A 90 -13.74 13.39 11.30
C PRO A 90 -14.70 14.01 12.31
N ARG A 91 -15.90 14.35 11.85
CA ARG A 91 -16.95 14.98 12.67
C ARG A 91 -18.02 14.00 13.14
N ASN A 92 -18.00 12.78 12.62
CA ASN A 92 -18.95 11.73 12.97
C ASN A 92 -18.33 10.33 12.78
N ILE A 93 -19.05 9.33 13.27
CA ILE A 93 -18.68 7.91 13.19
C ILE A 93 -18.42 7.47 11.74
N LYS A 94 -19.24 7.90 10.78
CA LYS A 94 -19.10 7.48 9.37
C LYS A 94 -17.79 8.00 8.76
N GLU A 95 -17.45 9.25 9.01
CA GLU A 95 -16.19 9.86 8.57
C GLU A 95 -14.98 9.18 9.22
N MET A 96 -15.08 8.80 10.51
CA MET A 96 -14.04 8.06 11.20
C MET A 96 -13.86 6.65 10.62
N GLN A 97 -14.95 5.94 10.32
CA GLN A 97 -14.91 4.63 9.66
C GLN A 97 -14.27 4.71 8.28
N TYR A 98 -14.63 5.73 7.49
CA TYR A 98 -14.01 5.97 6.19
C TYR A 98 -12.49 6.20 6.33
N PHE A 99 -12.08 7.06 7.27
CA PHE A 99 -10.67 7.35 7.52
C PHE A 99 -9.90 6.11 7.96
N LEU A 100 -10.41 5.35 8.92
CA LEU A 100 -9.76 4.13 9.40
C LEU A 100 -9.73 3.06 8.32
N GLY A 101 -10.82 2.87 7.57
CA GLY A 101 -10.87 1.94 6.43
C GLY A 101 -9.80 2.26 5.37
N PHE A 102 -9.62 3.55 5.07
CA PHE A 102 -8.52 4.00 4.21
C PHE A 102 -7.15 3.75 4.85
N SER A 103 -6.98 4.06 6.13
CA SER A 103 -5.67 3.98 6.79
C SER A 103 -5.22 2.53 7.00
N ILE A 104 -6.14 1.58 7.19
CA ILE A 104 -5.87 0.14 7.25
C ILE A 104 -5.14 -0.32 5.99
N TYR A 105 -5.54 0.23 4.84
CA TYR A 105 -4.95 -0.09 3.54
C TYR A 105 -3.42 0.09 3.53
N TYR A 106 -2.92 1.08 4.28
CA TYR A 106 -1.50 1.43 4.38
C TYR A 106 -0.88 1.05 5.73
N SER A 107 -1.60 0.27 6.55
CA SER A 107 -1.19 -0.02 7.93
C SER A 107 0.15 -0.75 8.05
N SER A 108 0.53 -1.54 7.03
CA SER A 108 1.84 -2.20 6.94
C SER A 108 3.01 -1.21 6.88
N HIS A 109 2.77 0.03 6.44
CA HIS A 109 3.78 1.08 6.31
C HIS A 109 3.84 2.00 7.52
N ILE A 110 2.88 1.89 8.44
CA ILE A 110 2.78 2.78 9.60
C ILE A 110 3.23 2.00 10.83
N LYS A 111 4.42 2.35 11.33
CA LYS A 111 4.95 1.71 12.54
C LYS A 111 4.00 1.92 13.72
N TYR A 112 3.70 0.84 14.44
CA TYR A 112 2.77 0.87 15.58
C TYR A 112 1.33 1.29 15.22
N PHE A 113 0.87 1.04 13.99
CA PHE A 113 -0.48 1.41 13.53
C PHE A 113 -1.59 1.04 14.52
N ALA A 114 -1.58 -0.20 15.03
CA ALA A 114 -2.58 -0.67 16.00
C ALA A 114 -2.57 0.13 17.31
N HIS A 115 -1.39 0.54 17.78
CA HIS A 115 -1.25 1.36 18.97
C HIS A 115 -1.81 2.78 18.73
N ILE A 116 -1.44 3.40 17.61
CA ILE A 116 -1.87 4.75 17.25
C ILE A 116 -3.38 4.82 17.06
N THR A 117 -3.97 3.83 16.36
CA THR A 117 -5.40 3.84 16.01
C THR A 117 -6.32 3.35 17.14
N ARG A 118 -5.77 2.83 18.26
CA ARG A 118 -6.54 2.29 19.39
C ARG A 118 -7.60 3.28 19.91
N SER A 119 -7.22 4.54 20.11
CA SER A 119 -8.13 5.59 20.62
C SER A 119 -9.24 5.94 19.61
N LEU A 120 -8.93 5.81 18.31
CA LEU A 120 -9.86 6.03 17.21
C LEU A 120 -10.89 4.90 17.11
N TYR A 121 -10.49 3.63 17.22
CA TYR A 121 -11.43 2.51 17.21
C TYR A 121 -12.38 2.49 18.41
N LYS A 122 -11.95 3.04 19.55
CA LYS A 122 -12.77 3.11 20.77
C LYS A 122 -14.07 3.90 20.59
N VAL A 123 -14.16 4.80 19.60
CA VAL A 123 -15.40 5.56 19.32
C VAL A 123 -16.53 4.69 18.76
N PHE A 124 -16.25 3.44 18.38
CA PHE A 124 -17.25 2.50 17.88
C PHE A 124 -17.85 1.59 18.96
N SER A 125 -17.38 1.69 20.20
CA SER A 125 -17.93 0.92 21.32
C SER A 125 -19.33 1.42 21.71
N LYS A 126 -20.20 0.51 22.17
CA LYS A 126 -21.62 0.77 22.44
C LYS A 126 -21.91 1.91 23.44
N ASP A 127 -20.95 2.24 24.31
CA ASP A 127 -21.13 3.21 25.39
C ASP A 127 -20.20 4.43 25.27
N VAL A 128 -19.62 4.66 24.08
CA VAL A 128 -18.70 5.78 23.85
C VAL A 128 -19.37 6.83 22.98
N VAL A 129 -19.49 8.04 23.52
CA VAL A 129 -19.93 9.21 22.75
C VAL A 129 -18.84 9.55 21.74
N PHE A 130 -19.23 9.83 20.50
CA PHE A 130 -18.30 10.32 19.50
C PHE A 130 -17.80 11.71 19.90
N GLU A 131 -16.51 11.80 20.21
CA GLU A 131 -15.83 13.06 20.52
C GLU A 131 -14.39 13.03 20.00
N ILE A 132 -13.96 14.14 19.39
CA ILE A 132 -12.56 14.36 19.01
C ILE A 132 -11.86 15.08 20.16
N ASN A 133 -11.40 14.28 21.13
CA ASN A 133 -10.55 14.76 22.21
C ASN A 133 -9.09 14.88 21.73
N LYS A 134 -8.20 15.36 22.61
CA LYS A 134 -6.78 15.56 22.29
C LYS A 134 -6.10 14.27 21.80
N GLU A 135 -6.30 13.16 22.51
CA GLU A 135 -5.70 11.86 22.17
C GLU A 135 -6.09 11.38 20.77
N ARG A 136 -7.38 11.48 20.40
CA ARG A 136 -7.87 11.09 19.08
C ARG A 136 -7.43 12.04 17.98
N ARG A 137 -7.32 13.34 18.28
CA ARG A 137 -6.77 14.32 17.34
C ARG A 137 -5.30 14.03 17.07
N ASP A 138 -4.51 13.78 18.11
CA ASP A 138 -3.09 13.47 17.99
C ASP A 138 -2.88 12.16 17.21
N ALA A 139 -3.69 11.13 17.47
CA ALA A 139 -3.69 9.89 16.70
C ALA A 139 -4.03 10.11 15.21
N TYR A 140 -5.06 10.92 14.93
CA TYR A 140 -5.46 11.25 13.56
C TYR A 140 -4.35 11.97 12.79
N GLU A 141 -3.76 13.02 13.39
CA GLU A 141 -2.67 13.77 12.76
C GLU A 141 -1.40 12.92 12.64
N ARG A 142 -1.13 12.02 13.60
CA ARG A 142 -0.01 11.07 13.51
C ARG A 142 -0.17 10.15 12.32
N ILE A 143 -1.34 9.53 12.12
CA ILE A 143 -1.59 8.68 10.94
C ILE A 143 -1.42 9.48 9.65
N LYS A 144 -1.94 10.72 9.59
CA LYS A 144 -1.72 11.60 8.42
C LYS A 144 -0.24 11.88 8.17
N TYR A 145 0.53 12.17 9.21
CA TYR A 145 1.96 12.44 9.12
C TYR A 145 2.74 11.23 8.60
N GLU A 146 2.45 10.03 9.12
CA GLU A 146 3.12 8.80 8.71
C GLU A 146 2.81 8.46 7.25
N LEU A 147 1.56 8.65 6.82
CA LEU A 147 1.16 8.50 5.41
C LEU A 147 1.88 9.48 4.46
N THR A 148 2.40 10.61 4.96
CA THR A 148 3.09 11.62 4.14
C THR A 148 4.60 11.53 4.14
N ASN A 149 5.21 11.19 5.28
CA ASN A 149 6.67 11.27 5.41
C ASN A 149 7.35 9.94 5.05
N GLU A 150 6.62 8.84 5.13
CA GLU A 150 7.09 7.55 4.62
C GLU A 150 6.04 7.03 3.65
N PRO A 151 6.43 6.90 2.37
CA PRO A 151 6.47 5.54 1.88
C PRO A 151 7.52 5.30 0.80
N VAL A 152 8.54 4.55 1.17
CA VAL A 152 9.38 3.81 0.23
C VAL A 152 9.06 2.35 0.49
N LEU A 153 8.22 1.76 -0.36
CA LEU A 153 8.08 0.31 -0.41
C LEU A 153 9.38 -0.21 -1.01
N ILE A 154 10.35 -0.52 -0.17
CA ILE A 154 11.55 -1.22 -0.59
C ILE A 154 11.08 -2.63 -0.94
N LEU A 155 11.17 -2.98 -2.22
CA LEU A 155 10.98 -4.36 -2.63
C LEU A 155 11.96 -5.23 -1.84
N PRO A 156 11.50 -6.32 -1.21
CA PRO A 156 12.39 -7.20 -0.48
C PRO A 156 13.47 -7.71 -1.43
N ASP A 157 14.73 -7.49 -1.05
CA ASP A 157 15.85 -8.13 -1.71
C ASP A 157 15.84 -9.60 -1.31
N PHE A 158 15.48 -10.47 -2.25
CA PHE A 158 15.36 -11.90 -2.03
C PHE A 158 16.71 -12.62 -1.88
N GLU A 159 17.83 -11.96 -2.21
CA GLU A 159 19.17 -12.49 -1.94
C GLU A 159 19.63 -12.20 -0.50
N LEU A 160 18.98 -11.28 0.20
CA LEU A 160 19.30 -10.91 1.57
C LEU A 160 18.46 -11.67 2.61
N PRO A 161 19.04 -12.01 3.78
CA PRO A 161 18.29 -12.64 4.85
C PRO A 161 17.22 -11.70 5.40
N VAL A 162 15.96 -12.12 5.31
CA VAL A 162 14.81 -11.40 5.87
C VAL A 162 14.81 -11.50 7.39
N LYS A 163 14.69 -10.36 8.07
CA LYS A 163 14.52 -10.29 9.53
C LYS A 163 13.09 -9.89 9.88
N LEU A 164 12.32 -10.82 10.42
CA LEU A 164 11.00 -10.55 10.96
C LEU A 164 11.10 -10.22 12.45
N TYR A 165 10.75 -8.99 12.82
CA TYR A 165 10.62 -8.61 14.22
C TYR A 165 9.13 -8.66 14.59
N ILE A 166 8.78 -9.53 15.53
CA ILE A 166 7.43 -9.65 16.06
C ILE A 166 7.44 -9.04 17.46
N ASP A 167 6.58 -8.04 17.67
CA ASP A 167 6.30 -7.50 19.00
C ASP A 167 4.82 -7.74 19.31
N ALA A 168 4.56 -8.34 20.47
CA ALA A 168 3.22 -8.70 20.91
C ALA A 168 2.94 -8.02 22.25
N ALA A 169 2.03 -7.05 22.24
CA ALA A 169 1.48 -6.47 23.46
C ALA A 169 0.05 -6.96 23.66
N CYS A 170 -0.18 -7.77 24.68
CA CYS A 170 -1.52 -8.08 25.17
C CYS A 170 -2.20 -6.81 25.71
N SER A 171 -3.46 -6.61 25.36
CA SER A 171 -4.42 -5.81 26.12
C SER A 171 -5.69 -6.61 26.28
#